data_AF-A0A820K7P4-F1
#
_entry.id   AF-A0A820K7P4-F1
#
_cell.length_a   1.000
_cell.length_b   1.000
_cell.length_c   1.000
_cell.angle_alpha   90.00
_cell.angle_beta   90.00
_cell.angle_gamma   90.00
#
_symmetry.space_group_name_H-M   'P 1'
#
loop_
_entity.id
_entity.type
_entity.pdbx_description
1 polymer ?
#
loop_
_entity_poly.entity_id
_entity_poly.type
_entity_poly.pdbx_seq_one_letter_code
_entity_poly.pdbx_strand_id
1 'polypeptide(L)'
;MAKTNAEQMKKYRETKDSVKYETAKAQARARNNSIKTKLSGASLTELRSKAKLRQRKCRENKIKRLINKPSSISFKTRQSFIVIQYLTEKFGLVLKSKHQRITLQLADKLKTDIHNFYQRDDISYQLPDKRDTVVVKDDDGKKVTYQKRILINNLRETYEFFKDENKSIDLSRSSFADLRLVFVVSKSALAHRNCLCVYHENVRLLLKDVDKYVDGTHSSSLSTFTDSLVCSTNNEECMFGCCSICKDSFSEKIQENVSNSNSKITWSQWASENGRVEKKKSSQEVLMKQF
;
A
#
# COMPACT_ATOMS: atom_id res chain seq x y z
N MET A 1 -18.93 -21.37 23.21
CA MET A 1 -17.55 -20.92 22.93
C MET A 1 -17.52 -19.40 22.87
N ALA A 2 -16.57 -18.75 23.55
CA ALA A 2 -16.44 -17.29 23.53
C ALA A 2 -15.98 -16.83 22.13
N LYS A 3 -16.75 -15.91 21.51
CA LYS A 3 -16.42 -15.38 20.18
C LYS A 3 -15.10 -14.62 20.22
N THR A 4 -14.28 -14.81 19.21
CA THR A 4 -13.02 -14.07 19.08
C THR A 4 -13.31 -12.58 18.84
N ASN A 5 -12.34 -11.72 19.19
CA ASN A 5 -12.49 -10.27 19.01
C ASN A 5 -12.70 -9.90 17.52
N ALA A 6 -12.12 -10.69 16.60
CA ALA A 6 -12.33 -10.54 15.16
C ALA A 6 -13.78 -10.83 14.74
N GLU A 7 -14.39 -11.88 15.28
CA GLU A 7 -15.79 -12.24 15.03
C GLU A 7 -16.76 -11.21 15.62
N GLN A 8 -16.45 -10.67 16.81
CA GLN A 8 -17.23 -9.59 17.40
C GLN A 8 -17.17 -8.31 16.55
N MET A 9 -15.99 -7.96 16.04
CA MET A 9 -15.81 -6.81 15.15
C MET A 9 -16.47 -7.01 13.79
N LYS A 10 -16.48 -8.25 13.26
CA LYS A 10 -17.19 -8.60 12.03
C LYS A 10 -18.71 -8.46 12.20
N LYS A 11 -19.27 -9.04 13.27
CA LYS A 11 -20.70 -8.92 13.60
C LYS A 11 -21.11 -7.45 13.83
N TYR A 12 -20.27 -6.65 14.49
CA TYR A 12 -20.52 -5.21 14.67
C TYR A 12 -20.53 -4.42 13.36
N ARG A 13 -19.70 -4.81 12.37
CA ARG A 13 -19.69 -4.19 11.04
C ARG A 13 -20.90 -4.61 10.20
N GLU A 14 -21.34 -5.86 10.35
CA GLU A 14 -22.50 -6.42 9.65
C GLU A 14 -23.84 -5.87 10.18
N THR A 15 -23.97 -5.65 11.50
CA THR A 15 -25.20 -5.08 12.09
C THR A 15 -25.32 -3.57 11.92
N LYS A 16 -24.23 -2.89 11.56
CA LYS A 16 -24.21 -1.44 11.36
C LYS A 16 -24.58 -1.13 9.93
N ASP A 17 -25.79 -0.60 9.76
CA ASP A 17 -26.31 -0.10 8.50
C ASP A 17 -25.42 1.05 7.99
N SER A 18 -24.40 0.67 7.19
CA SER A 18 -23.28 1.54 6.78
C SER A 18 -23.78 2.80 6.08
N VAL A 19 -24.88 2.66 5.34
CA VAL A 19 -25.56 3.74 4.64
C VAL A 19 -26.18 4.73 5.63
N LYS A 20 -26.90 4.27 6.66
CA LYS A 20 -27.45 5.15 7.71
C LYS A 20 -26.35 5.86 8.51
N TYR A 21 -25.22 5.19 8.76
CA TYR A 21 -24.10 5.79 9.48
C TYR A 21 -23.41 6.90 8.66
N GLU A 22 -23.11 6.66 7.39
CA GLU A 22 -22.45 7.66 6.55
C GLU A 22 -23.38 8.84 6.21
N THR A 23 -24.69 8.59 6.03
CA THR A 23 -25.69 9.66 5.86
C THR A 23 -25.83 10.54 7.11
N ALA A 24 -25.93 9.97 8.30
CA ALA A 24 -25.96 10.75 9.56
C ALA A 24 -24.67 11.59 9.76
N LYS A 25 -23.53 11.04 9.38
CA LYS A 25 -22.22 11.72 9.45
C LYS A 25 -22.11 12.86 8.42
N ALA A 26 -22.63 12.66 7.21
CA ALA A 26 -22.71 13.71 6.19
C ALA A 26 -23.63 14.87 6.64
N GLN A 27 -24.82 14.56 7.18
CA GLN A 27 -25.73 15.56 7.74
C GLN A 27 -25.10 16.33 8.92
N ALA A 28 -24.35 15.66 9.80
CA ALA A 28 -23.63 16.33 10.88
C ALA A 28 -22.54 17.28 10.38
N ARG A 29 -21.80 16.89 9.32
CA ARG A 29 -20.80 17.76 8.66
C ARG A 29 -21.47 18.97 8.02
N ALA A 30 -22.58 18.78 7.32
CA ALA A 30 -23.34 19.87 6.68
C ALA A 30 -23.88 20.87 7.72
N ARG A 31 -24.44 20.41 8.84
CA ARG A 31 -24.86 21.27 9.96
C ARG A 31 -23.71 22.06 10.55
N ASN A 32 -22.57 21.42 10.81
CA ASN A 32 -21.38 22.09 11.35
C ASN A 32 -20.80 23.12 10.38
N ASN A 33 -20.81 22.83 9.07
CA ASN A 33 -20.38 23.78 8.05
C ASN A 33 -21.33 24.98 7.94
N SER A 34 -22.65 24.75 7.98
CA SER A 34 -23.67 25.81 7.96
C SER A 34 -23.57 26.75 9.19
N ILE A 35 -23.30 26.20 10.37
CA ILE A 35 -23.04 27.00 11.58
C ILE A 35 -21.75 27.81 11.43
N LYS A 36 -20.72 27.25 10.79
CA LYS A 36 -19.43 27.90 10.60
C LYS A 36 -19.46 29.00 9.55
N THR A 37 -20.31 28.91 8.53
CA THR A 37 -20.47 29.93 7.48
C THR A 37 -21.35 31.10 7.91
N LYS A 38 -22.27 30.89 8.86
CA LYS A 38 -23.17 31.94 9.38
C LYS A 38 -22.56 32.79 10.51
N LEU A 39 -21.41 32.41 11.05
CA LEU A 39 -20.76 33.09 12.17
C LEU A 39 -19.50 33.83 11.70
N SER A 40 -19.34 35.09 12.10
CA SER A 40 -18.12 35.89 11.88
C SER A 40 -17.62 36.52 13.18
N GLY A 41 -16.37 36.98 13.20
CA GLY A 41 -15.78 37.70 14.33
C GLY A 41 -15.70 36.89 15.64
N ALA A 42 -16.05 37.53 16.76
CA ALA A 42 -15.91 37.00 18.11
C ALA A 42 -16.74 35.73 18.40
N SER A 43 -17.87 35.54 17.71
CA SER A 43 -18.71 34.35 17.89
C SER A 43 -18.07 33.09 17.27
N LEU A 44 -17.35 33.25 16.15
CA LEU A 44 -16.64 32.16 15.51
C LEU A 44 -15.39 31.74 16.32
N THR A 45 -14.70 32.69 16.96
CA THR A 45 -13.58 32.37 17.85
C THR A 45 -14.05 31.66 19.12
N GLU A 46 -15.19 32.05 19.68
CA GLU A 46 -15.82 31.38 20.83
C GLU A 46 -16.29 29.95 20.49
N LEU A 47 -16.83 29.73 19.29
CA LEU A 47 -17.22 28.38 18.86
C LEU A 47 -15.99 27.47 18.66
N ARG A 48 -14.88 28.01 18.13
CA ARG A 48 -13.60 27.30 18.02
C ARG A 48 -13.01 26.98 19.40
N SER A 49 -13.09 27.90 20.37
CA SER A 49 -12.58 27.66 21.73
C SER A 49 -13.42 26.62 22.47
N LYS A 50 -14.76 26.66 22.36
CA LYS A 50 -15.66 25.62 22.89
C LYS A 50 -15.39 24.24 22.26
N ALA A 51 -15.13 24.18 20.95
CA ALA A 51 -14.76 22.93 20.27
C ALA A 51 -13.42 22.37 20.78
N LYS A 52 -12.39 23.21 20.95
CA LYS A 52 -11.11 22.82 21.54
C LYS A 52 -11.27 22.31 22.98
N LEU A 53 -12.09 22.98 23.79
CA LEU A 53 -12.38 22.58 25.16
C LEU A 53 -13.09 21.22 25.22
N ARG A 54 -14.06 20.97 24.33
CA ARG A 54 -14.72 19.65 24.19
C ARG A 54 -13.73 18.56 23.79
N GLN A 55 -12.81 18.83 22.85
CA GLN A 55 -11.76 17.87 22.48
C GLN A 55 -10.82 17.58 23.65
N ARG A 56 -10.43 18.61 24.41
CA ARG A 56 -9.60 18.46 25.62
C ARG A 56 -10.31 17.60 26.68
N LYS A 57 -11.57 17.90 27.02
CA LYS A 57 -12.38 17.09 27.94
C LYS A 57 -12.56 15.65 27.45
N CYS A 58 -12.73 15.43 26.15
CA CYS A 58 -12.84 14.08 25.58
C CYS A 58 -11.52 13.29 25.71
N ARG A 59 -10.37 13.94 25.47
CA ARG A 59 -9.04 13.35 25.69
C ARG A 59 -8.82 13.04 27.17
N GLU A 60 -9.12 13.98 28.06
CA GLU A 60 -9.01 13.79 29.52
C GLU A 60 -9.92 12.65 30.00
N ASN A 61 -11.17 12.58 29.53
CA ASN A 61 -12.07 11.47 29.85
C ASN A 61 -11.61 10.14 29.25
N LYS A 62 -10.98 10.13 28.07
CA LYS A 62 -10.37 8.93 27.49
C LYS A 62 -9.18 8.47 28.32
N ILE A 63 -8.34 9.39 28.80
CA ILE A 63 -7.22 9.11 29.72
C ILE A 63 -7.77 8.57 31.05
N LYS A 64 -8.77 9.21 31.65
CA LYS A 64 -9.44 8.72 32.87
C LYS A 64 -10.06 7.34 32.68
N ARG A 65 -10.67 7.06 31.53
CA ARG A 65 -11.18 5.72 31.18
C ARG A 65 -10.07 4.70 30.95
N LEU A 66 -8.89 5.10 30.47
CA LEU A 66 -7.73 4.22 30.35
C LEU A 66 -7.10 3.92 31.72
N ILE A 67 -7.14 4.88 32.64
CA ILE A 67 -6.65 4.72 34.02
C ILE A 67 -7.63 3.87 34.85
N ASN A 68 -8.95 4.05 34.65
CA ASN A 68 -10.00 3.42 35.47
C ASN A 68 -10.63 2.16 34.84
N LYS A 69 -10.17 1.69 33.67
CA LYS A 69 -10.70 0.46 33.07
C LYS A 69 -9.97 -0.75 33.66
N PRO A 70 -10.65 -1.66 34.38
CA PRO A 70 -10.07 -2.94 34.76
C PRO A 70 -9.65 -3.67 33.50
N SER A 71 -8.37 -3.99 33.48
CA SER A 71 -7.58 -4.30 32.30
C SER A 71 -8.07 -5.56 31.61
N SER A 72 -8.41 -5.41 30.34
CA SER A 72 -8.52 -6.50 29.38
C SER A 72 -7.87 -6.00 28.08
N ILE A 73 -6.65 -6.52 27.84
CA ILE A 73 -5.80 -6.39 26.63
C ILE A 73 -4.94 -5.10 26.62
N SER A 74 -3.60 -5.11 26.75
CA SER A 74 -2.59 -6.17 26.59
C SER A 74 -1.63 -6.22 27.80
N PHE A 75 -1.67 -7.35 28.51
CA PHE A 75 -0.94 -7.59 29.77
C PHE A 75 0.49 -8.10 29.60
N LYS A 76 0.92 -8.40 28.36
CA LYS A 76 2.15 -9.16 28.10
C LYS A 76 3.46 -8.42 28.37
N THR A 77 3.49 -7.09 28.48
CA THR A 77 4.75 -6.36 28.69
C THR A 77 4.97 -5.91 30.13
N ARG A 78 3.91 -5.69 30.90
CA ARG A 78 4.00 -5.23 32.31
C ARG A 78 4.03 -6.37 33.33
N GLN A 79 3.28 -7.46 33.11
CA GLN A 79 3.34 -8.63 33.99
C GLN A 79 4.68 -9.34 33.89
N SER A 80 5.26 -9.44 32.69
CA SER A 80 6.63 -9.96 32.52
C SER A 80 7.64 -9.15 33.31
N PHE A 81 7.50 -7.82 33.36
CA PHE A 81 8.40 -6.96 34.15
C PHE A 81 8.27 -7.22 35.66
N ILE A 82 7.03 -7.33 36.19
CA ILE A 82 6.79 -7.58 37.61
C ILE A 82 7.22 -9.01 38.01
N VAL A 83 6.97 -10.00 37.16
CA VAL A 83 7.41 -11.38 37.38
C VAL A 83 8.93 -11.49 37.32
N ILE A 84 9.58 -10.84 36.34
CA ILE A 84 11.04 -10.76 36.27
C ILE A 84 11.60 -10.07 37.52
N GLN A 85 11.01 -8.95 37.95
CA GLN A 85 11.43 -8.22 39.15
C GLN A 85 11.31 -9.09 40.42
N TYR A 86 10.17 -9.75 40.61
CA TYR A 86 9.93 -10.67 41.75
C TYR A 86 10.90 -11.85 41.74
N LEU A 87 11.16 -12.45 40.57
CA LEU A 87 12.14 -13.52 40.43
C LEU A 87 13.56 -13.02 40.74
N THR A 88 13.93 -11.82 40.29
CA THR A 88 15.25 -11.27 40.58
C THR A 88 15.45 -10.91 42.05
N GLU A 89 14.42 -10.44 42.75
CA GLU A 89 14.46 -10.20 44.19
C GLU A 89 14.53 -11.53 44.97
N LYS A 90 13.75 -12.54 44.57
CA LYS A 90 13.70 -13.83 45.26
C LYS A 90 14.95 -14.69 45.06
N PHE A 91 15.58 -14.62 43.89
CA PHE A 91 16.77 -15.41 43.54
C PHE A 91 18.08 -14.61 43.61
N GLY A 92 18.06 -13.36 44.09
CA GLY A 92 19.26 -12.52 44.25
C GLY A 92 19.96 -12.19 42.93
N LEU A 93 19.24 -12.19 41.81
CA LEU A 93 19.81 -11.93 40.50
C LEU A 93 19.88 -10.42 40.24
N VAL A 94 21.08 -9.87 40.14
CA VAL A 94 21.28 -8.48 39.72
C VAL A 94 20.97 -8.36 38.23
N LEU A 95 19.85 -7.75 37.87
CA LEU A 95 19.61 -7.33 36.49
C LEU A 95 20.71 -6.36 36.09
N LYS A 96 21.55 -6.77 35.12
CA LYS A 96 22.42 -5.82 34.43
C LYS A 96 21.52 -4.74 33.86
N SER A 97 21.78 -3.50 34.28
CA SER A 97 21.12 -2.28 33.81
C SER A 97 20.83 -2.39 32.31
N LYS A 98 19.63 -1.95 31.90
CA LYS A 98 19.29 -1.79 30.47
C LYS A 98 20.50 -1.14 29.82
N HIS A 99 21.11 -1.79 28.82
CA HIS A 99 22.12 -1.13 27.99
C HIS A 99 21.58 0.26 27.70
N GLN A 100 22.22 1.29 28.28
CA GLN A 100 21.94 2.65 27.87
C GLN A 100 22.18 2.58 26.37
N ARG A 101 21.11 2.77 25.58
CA ARG A 101 21.29 2.96 24.15
C ARG A 101 22.07 4.25 24.08
N ILE A 102 23.39 4.13 24.00
CA ILE A 102 24.24 5.20 23.55
C ILE A 102 23.66 5.48 22.17
N THR A 103 22.92 6.57 22.05
CA THR A 103 22.55 7.11 20.75
C THR A 103 23.87 7.61 20.17
N LEU A 104 24.64 6.69 19.59
CA LEU A 104 25.80 7.04 18.80
C LEU A 104 25.25 7.95 17.71
N GLN A 105 25.58 9.24 17.83
CA GLN A 105 25.19 10.20 16.80
C GLN A 105 25.86 9.71 15.52
N LEU A 106 25.03 9.35 14.54
CA LEU A 106 25.54 8.88 13.26
C LEU A 106 26.32 10.02 12.62
N ALA A 107 27.54 9.76 12.16
CA ALA A 107 28.38 10.76 11.54
C ALA A 107 27.63 11.44 10.39
N ASP A 108 27.69 12.77 10.31
CA ASP A 108 26.90 13.51 9.32
C ASP A 108 27.28 13.14 7.88
N LYS A 109 28.55 12.80 7.64
CA LYS A 109 29.02 12.23 6.37
C LYS A 109 28.20 11.01 5.94
N LEU A 110 27.97 10.08 6.86
CA LEU A 110 27.19 8.87 6.58
C LEU A 110 25.73 9.19 6.26
N LYS A 111 25.13 10.18 6.93
CA LYS A 111 23.77 10.62 6.59
C LYS A 111 23.72 11.20 5.18
N THR A 112 24.69 12.03 4.81
CA THR A 112 24.81 12.59 3.47
C THR A 112 24.98 11.50 2.43
N ASP A 113 25.83 10.49 2.68
CA ASP A 113 26.04 9.36 1.78
C ASP A 113 24.75 8.56 1.56
N ILE A 114 23.99 8.29 2.62
CA ILE A 114 22.69 7.61 2.55
C ILE A 114 21.67 8.46 1.78
N HIS A 115 21.63 9.78 2.02
CA HIS A 115 20.77 10.70 1.29
C HIS A 115 21.11 10.75 -0.20
N ASN A 116 22.39 10.73 -0.55
CA ASN A 116 22.86 10.66 -1.94
C ASN A 116 22.51 9.32 -2.58
N PHE A 117 22.69 8.21 -1.84
CA PHE A 117 22.34 6.87 -2.31
C PHE A 117 20.85 6.77 -2.68
N TYR A 118 19.96 7.27 -1.81
CA TYR A 118 18.52 7.30 -2.10
C TYR A 118 18.16 8.15 -3.32
N GLN A 119 18.97 9.16 -3.67
CA GLN A 119 18.72 10.07 -4.79
C GLN A 119 19.30 9.59 -6.13
N ARG A 120 20.06 8.48 -6.16
CA ARG A 120 20.54 7.93 -7.43
C ARG A 120 19.39 7.39 -8.27
N ASP A 121 19.50 7.55 -9.58
CA ASP A 121 18.46 7.17 -10.55
C ASP A 121 18.25 5.65 -10.67
N ASP A 122 19.25 4.85 -10.28
CA ASP A 122 19.18 3.39 -10.20
C ASP A 122 18.52 2.87 -8.91
N ILE A 123 18.42 3.71 -7.87
CA ILE A 123 17.75 3.39 -6.60
C ILE A 123 16.33 3.95 -6.55
N SER A 124 16.16 5.20 -7.01
CA SER A 124 14.86 5.84 -7.10
C SER A 124 14.75 6.67 -8.37
N TYR A 125 13.59 6.73 -8.98
CA TYR A 125 13.37 7.60 -10.15
C TYR A 125 12.44 8.76 -9.80
N GLN A 126 12.71 9.92 -10.39
CA GLN A 126 11.90 11.13 -10.19
C GLN A 126 10.58 11.04 -10.96
N LEU A 127 9.47 11.44 -10.32
CA LEU A 127 8.18 11.51 -11.00
C LEU A 127 8.12 12.70 -11.96
N PRO A 128 7.48 12.56 -13.14
CA PRO A 128 7.46 13.60 -14.16
C PRO A 128 6.38 14.68 -13.93
N ASP A 129 5.30 14.42 -13.18
CA ASP A 129 4.19 15.37 -13.03
C ASP A 129 4.56 16.52 -12.07
N LYS A 130 4.27 17.77 -12.46
CA LYS A 130 4.45 18.96 -11.61
C LYS A 130 3.68 18.89 -10.29
N ARG A 131 2.60 18.09 -10.24
CA ARG A 131 1.81 17.87 -9.02
C ARG A 131 2.46 16.88 -8.06
N ASP A 132 3.44 16.10 -8.52
CA ASP A 132 4.16 15.13 -7.71
C ASP A 132 5.29 15.79 -6.91
N THR A 133 4.93 16.79 -6.12
CA THR A 133 5.85 17.51 -5.24
C THR A 133 5.53 17.26 -3.77
N VAL A 134 6.54 17.42 -2.92
CA VAL A 134 6.45 17.38 -1.46
C VAL A 134 7.08 18.64 -0.91
N VAL A 135 6.35 19.35 -0.05
CA VAL A 135 6.85 20.52 0.66
C VAL A 135 7.43 20.06 2.00
N VAL A 136 8.74 20.22 2.16
CA VAL A 136 9.49 19.90 3.38
C VAL A 136 9.89 21.22 4.05
N LYS A 137 9.87 21.25 5.37
CA LYS A 137 10.44 22.38 6.13
C LYS A 137 11.91 22.08 6.37
N ASP A 138 12.75 23.02 6.02
CA ASP A 138 14.17 22.99 6.32
C ASP A 138 14.43 23.26 7.80
N ASP A 139 15.67 23.04 8.25
CA ASP A 139 16.07 23.28 9.64
C ASP A 139 15.93 24.77 10.03
N ASP A 140 16.07 25.68 9.06
CA ASP A 140 15.82 27.12 9.21
C ASP A 140 14.32 27.50 9.21
N GLY A 141 13.42 26.50 9.13
CA GLY A 141 11.97 26.69 9.09
C GLY A 141 11.41 27.16 7.73
N LYS A 142 12.27 27.36 6.73
CA LYS A 142 11.89 27.69 5.36
C LYS A 142 11.21 26.48 4.69
N LYS A 143 10.17 26.73 3.89
CA LYS A 143 9.51 25.68 3.12
C LYS A 143 10.23 25.50 1.78
N VAL A 144 10.77 24.30 1.56
CA VAL A 144 11.40 23.90 0.30
C VAL A 144 10.51 22.85 -0.37
N THR A 145 10.34 22.96 -1.68
CA THR A 145 9.51 22.02 -2.45
C THR A 145 10.43 21.09 -3.24
N TYR A 146 10.28 19.79 -3.02
CA TYR A 146 11.03 18.73 -3.70
C TYR A 146 10.11 17.95 -4.62
N GLN A 147 10.63 17.51 -5.76
CA GLN A 147 9.92 16.54 -6.62
C GLN A 147 9.97 15.15 -5.95
N LYS A 148 8.85 14.43 -5.97
CA LYS A 148 8.78 13.06 -5.45
C LYS A 148 9.66 12.15 -6.28
N ARG A 149 10.35 11.24 -5.58
CA ARG A 149 11.07 10.11 -6.17
C ARG A 149 10.45 8.81 -5.69
N ILE A 150 10.36 7.82 -6.56
CA ILE A 150 9.85 6.49 -6.25
C ILE A 150 11.03 5.53 -6.13
N LEU A 151 11.12 4.81 -5.02
CA LEU A 151 12.04 3.67 -4.91
C LEU A 151 11.70 2.59 -5.93
N ILE A 152 12.69 2.16 -6.70
CA ILE A 152 12.55 1.10 -7.70
C ILE A 152 12.27 -0.23 -7.00
N ASN A 153 13.07 -0.51 -5.96
CA ASN A 153 13.00 -1.71 -5.13
C ASN A 153 12.25 -1.48 -3.81
N ASN A 154 11.97 -2.56 -3.10
CA ASN A 154 11.47 -2.43 -1.73
C ASN A 154 12.60 -1.99 -0.77
N LEU A 155 12.22 -1.46 0.40
CA LEU A 155 13.18 -0.91 1.35
C LEU A 155 14.19 -1.94 1.89
N ARG A 156 13.83 -3.23 1.87
CA ARG A 156 14.72 -4.31 2.29
C ARG A 156 15.83 -4.53 1.26
N GLU A 157 15.45 -4.70 0.00
CA GLU A 157 16.39 -4.85 -1.13
C GLU A 157 17.28 -3.62 -1.28
N THR A 158 16.71 -2.41 -1.18
CA THR A 158 17.50 -1.16 -1.23
C THR A 158 18.58 -1.11 -0.13
N TYR A 159 18.27 -1.62 1.06
CA TYR A 159 19.24 -1.71 2.15
C TYR A 159 20.31 -2.78 1.88
N GLU A 160 19.93 -3.91 1.29
CA GLU A 160 20.88 -4.96 0.90
C GLU A 160 21.86 -4.44 -0.17
N PHE A 161 21.39 -3.66 -1.16
CA PHE A 161 22.27 -2.98 -2.12
C PHE A 161 23.21 -1.98 -1.46
N PHE A 162 22.70 -1.15 -0.54
CA PHE A 162 23.54 -0.20 0.20
C PHE A 162 24.65 -0.91 0.97
N LYS A 163 24.34 -2.05 1.61
CA LYS A 163 25.30 -2.86 2.36
C LYS A 163 26.31 -3.57 1.47
N ASP A 164 25.92 -4.00 0.28
CA ASP A 164 26.85 -4.61 -0.67
C ASP A 164 27.85 -3.58 -1.22
N GLU A 165 27.40 -2.36 -1.49
CA GLU A 165 28.29 -1.26 -1.86
C GLU A 165 29.16 -0.77 -0.68
N ASN A 166 28.65 -0.87 0.55
CA ASN A 166 29.29 -0.32 1.76
C ASN A 166 29.47 -1.36 2.86
N LYS A 167 30.27 -2.40 2.59
CA LYS A 167 30.49 -3.55 3.49
C LYS A 167 31.08 -3.16 4.85
N SER A 168 31.80 -2.04 4.94
CA SER A 168 32.45 -1.56 6.16
C SER A 168 31.53 -0.80 7.11
N ILE A 169 30.35 -0.39 6.67
CA ILE A 169 29.46 0.48 7.45
C ILE A 169 28.54 -0.38 8.29
N ASP A 170 28.65 -0.30 9.62
CA ASP A 170 27.67 -0.92 10.52
C ASP A 170 26.47 0.01 10.73
N LEU A 171 25.36 -0.32 10.08
CA LEU A 171 24.12 0.41 10.10
C LEU A 171 22.97 -0.59 10.12
N SER A 172 21.99 -0.38 11.00
CA SER A 172 20.80 -1.22 11.05
C SER A 172 19.81 -0.84 9.93
N ARG A 173 19.04 -1.81 9.45
CA ARG A 173 17.97 -1.56 8.46
C ARG A 173 16.95 -0.52 8.93
N SER A 174 16.62 -0.49 10.22
CA SER A 174 15.69 0.50 10.78
C SER A 174 16.29 1.90 10.73
N SER A 175 17.55 2.06 11.13
CA SER A 175 18.25 3.35 11.05
C SER A 175 18.37 3.84 9.59
N PHE A 176 18.66 2.94 8.65
CA PHE A 176 18.68 3.25 7.23
C PHE A 176 17.31 3.69 6.69
N ALA A 177 16.23 3.03 7.13
CA ALA A 177 14.87 3.38 6.79
C ALA A 177 14.45 4.76 7.31
N ASP A 178 14.88 5.10 8.53
CA ASP A 178 14.59 6.38 9.17
C ASP A 178 15.32 7.55 8.50
N LEU A 179 16.50 7.30 7.91
CA LEU A 179 17.28 8.27 7.15
C LEU A 179 16.77 8.49 5.71
N ARG A 180 15.69 7.82 5.33
CA ARG A 180 15.07 8.03 4.02
C ARG A 180 14.45 9.42 3.94
N LEU A 181 14.81 10.16 2.89
CA LEU A 181 14.27 11.49 2.60
C LEU A 181 12.75 11.43 2.41
N VAL A 182 12.04 12.43 2.93
CA VAL A 182 10.55 12.48 2.91
C VAL A 182 10.00 12.46 1.48
N PHE A 183 10.71 13.04 0.52
CA PHE A 183 10.32 13.06 -0.89
C PHE A 183 10.67 11.77 -1.65
N VAL A 184 11.42 10.85 -1.04
CA VAL A 184 11.69 9.51 -1.59
C VAL A 184 10.66 8.54 -1.00
N VAL A 185 9.64 8.21 -1.81
CA VAL A 185 8.52 7.39 -1.38
C VAL A 185 8.63 5.97 -1.93
N SER A 186 8.03 5.00 -1.22
CA SER A 186 7.97 3.62 -1.69
C SER A 186 7.07 3.49 -2.91
N LYS A 187 7.32 2.46 -3.73
CA LYS A 187 6.46 2.09 -4.87
C LYS A 187 4.98 1.94 -4.53
N SER A 188 4.67 1.54 -3.29
CA SER A 188 3.29 1.46 -2.77
C SER A 188 2.54 2.80 -2.72
N ALA A 189 3.25 3.93 -2.75
CA ALA A 189 2.66 5.26 -2.78
C ALA A 189 2.07 5.62 -4.16
N LEU A 190 2.42 4.88 -5.22
CA LEU A 190 1.77 4.99 -6.52
C LEU A 190 0.36 4.41 -6.41
N ALA A 191 -0.63 5.28 -6.28
CA ALA A 191 -2.03 4.91 -6.11
C ALA A 191 -2.65 4.20 -7.35
N HIS A 192 -1.92 4.09 -8.46
CA HIS A 192 -2.39 3.44 -9.68
C HIS A 192 -1.69 2.10 -9.87
N ARG A 193 -2.34 1.04 -9.38
CA ARG A 193 -1.95 -0.37 -9.46
C ARG A 193 -2.12 -0.96 -10.86
N ASN A 194 -1.57 -0.34 -11.90
CA ASN A 194 -1.55 -0.92 -13.23
C ASN A 194 -0.10 -0.96 -13.71
N CYS A 195 0.42 -2.13 -14.09
CA CYS A 195 1.64 -2.16 -14.89
C CYS A 195 1.37 -1.33 -16.14
N LEU A 196 2.22 -0.33 -16.39
CA LEU A 196 2.24 0.44 -17.64
C LEU A 196 3.24 -0.17 -18.64
N CYS A 197 3.72 -1.37 -18.36
CA CYS A 197 4.62 -2.07 -19.25
C CYS A 197 3.88 -2.47 -20.53
N VAL A 198 4.62 -2.39 -21.65
CA VAL A 198 4.15 -2.74 -22.99
C VAL A 198 3.48 -4.12 -23.02
N TYR A 199 4.03 -5.09 -22.28
CA TYR A 199 3.46 -6.44 -22.19
C TYR A 199 2.02 -6.44 -21.65
N HIS A 200 1.78 -5.85 -20.47
CA HIS A 200 0.44 -5.84 -19.86
C HIS A 200 -0.57 -5.02 -20.68
N GLU A 201 -0.11 -3.94 -21.33
CA GLU A 201 -0.96 -3.13 -22.19
C GLU A 201 -1.32 -3.87 -23.49
N ASN A 202 -0.37 -4.59 -24.10
CA ASN A 202 -0.61 -5.38 -25.30
C ASN A 202 -1.58 -6.53 -25.03
N VAL A 203 -1.47 -7.21 -23.89
CA VAL A 203 -2.43 -8.26 -23.51
C VAL A 203 -3.84 -7.67 -23.35
N ARG A 204 -3.98 -6.49 -22.73
CA ARG A 204 -5.29 -5.81 -22.62
C ARG A 204 -5.87 -5.43 -23.98
N LEU A 205 -5.04 -4.92 -24.90
CA LEU A 205 -5.48 -4.58 -26.24
C LEU A 205 -5.92 -5.82 -27.02
N LEU A 206 -5.20 -6.93 -26.88
CA LEU A 206 -5.56 -8.21 -27.49
C LEU A 206 -6.90 -8.72 -26.94
N LEU A 207 -7.05 -8.80 -25.61
CA LEU A 207 -8.29 -9.30 -24.99
C LEU A 207 -9.52 -8.48 -25.43
N LYS A 208 -9.39 -7.16 -25.53
CA LYS A 208 -10.47 -6.28 -25.99
C LYS A 208 -10.96 -6.60 -27.41
N ASP A 209 -10.05 -7.00 -28.30
CA ASP A 209 -10.40 -7.33 -29.68
C ASP A 209 -10.85 -8.80 -29.79
N VAL A 210 -10.30 -9.71 -28.97
CA VAL A 210 -10.70 -11.13 -28.88
C VAL A 210 -12.09 -11.30 -28.26
N ASP A 211 -12.50 -10.46 -27.31
CA ASP A 211 -13.82 -10.49 -26.66
C ASP A 211 -15.00 -10.35 -27.66
N LYS A 212 -14.73 -9.86 -28.87
CA LYS A 212 -15.71 -9.78 -29.96
C LYS A 212 -15.98 -11.12 -30.65
N TYR A 213 -15.09 -12.10 -30.45
CA TYR A 213 -15.07 -13.39 -31.16
C TYR A 213 -15.19 -14.59 -30.22
N VAL A 214 -15.16 -14.38 -28.91
CA VAL A 214 -15.33 -15.43 -27.90
C VAL A 214 -16.67 -15.19 -27.22
N ASP A 215 -17.57 -16.17 -27.31
CA ASP A 215 -18.86 -16.11 -26.64
C ASP A 215 -18.66 -16.20 -25.12
N GLY A 216 -19.31 -15.28 -24.40
CA GLY A 216 -19.23 -15.18 -22.93
C GLY A 216 -18.63 -13.85 -22.45
N THR A 217 -18.38 -13.74 -21.14
CA THR A 217 -17.82 -12.51 -20.51
C THR A 217 -16.39 -12.68 -20.03
N HIS A 218 -15.74 -13.77 -20.44
CA HIS A 218 -14.43 -14.19 -19.94
C HIS A 218 -13.28 -13.26 -20.38
N SER A 219 -13.39 -12.59 -21.53
CA SER A 219 -12.30 -11.76 -22.10
C SER A 219 -12.48 -10.25 -21.88
N SER A 220 -13.52 -9.85 -21.14
CA SER A 220 -13.90 -8.44 -20.91
C SER A 220 -12.83 -7.59 -20.21
N SER A 221 -12.02 -8.21 -19.35
CA SER A 221 -10.90 -7.56 -18.69
C SER A 221 -9.79 -8.55 -18.37
N LEU A 222 -8.57 -8.06 -18.17
CA LEU A 222 -7.44 -8.92 -17.77
C LEU A 222 -7.71 -9.67 -16.44
N SER A 223 -8.39 -9.03 -15.49
CA SER A 223 -8.76 -9.68 -14.23
C SER A 223 -9.75 -10.80 -14.49
N THR A 224 -10.86 -10.49 -15.17
CA THR A 224 -11.91 -11.46 -15.51
C THR A 224 -11.36 -12.66 -16.28
N PHE A 225 -10.45 -12.39 -17.22
CA PHE A 225 -9.77 -13.41 -18.00
C PHE A 225 -8.93 -14.30 -17.10
N THR A 226 -8.08 -13.72 -16.25
CA THR A 226 -7.28 -14.49 -15.30
C THR A 226 -8.15 -15.32 -14.36
N ASP A 227 -9.16 -14.70 -13.75
CA ASP A 227 -10.10 -15.34 -12.82
C ASP A 227 -10.91 -16.48 -13.49
N SER A 228 -11.12 -16.41 -14.81
CA SER A 228 -11.76 -17.49 -15.56
C SER A 228 -10.86 -18.71 -15.77
N LEU A 229 -9.54 -18.50 -15.86
CA LEU A 229 -8.56 -19.55 -16.16
C LEU A 229 -8.05 -20.29 -14.92
N VAL A 230 -8.10 -19.66 -13.75
CA VAL A 230 -7.51 -20.21 -12.53
C VAL A 230 -8.54 -20.43 -11.42
N CYS A 231 -8.34 -21.45 -10.59
CA CYS A 231 -9.15 -21.63 -9.39
C CYS A 231 -8.94 -20.50 -8.35
N SER A 232 -7.70 -19.99 -8.27
CA SER A 232 -7.32 -18.93 -7.33
C SER A 232 -6.10 -18.18 -7.83
N THR A 233 -6.19 -16.85 -7.88
CA THR A 233 -5.08 -15.95 -8.24
C THR A 233 -3.98 -15.86 -7.18
N ASN A 234 -4.23 -16.39 -5.97
CA ASN A 234 -3.24 -16.46 -4.90
C ASN A 234 -2.48 -17.79 -4.87
N ASN A 235 -2.88 -18.77 -5.69
CA ASN A 235 -2.22 -20.07 -5.77
C ASN A 235 -1.20 -20.07 -6.93
N GLU A 236 0.06 -20.30 -6.59
CA GLU A 236 1.18 -20.32 -7.52
C GLU A 236 1.04 -21.39 -8.61
N GLU A 237 0.67 -22.62 -8.25
CA GLU A 237 0.48 -23.73 -9.20
C GLU A 237 -0.63 -23.42 -10.22
N CYS A 238 -1.67 -22.70 -9.81
CA CYS A 238 -2.72 -22.26 -10.71
C CYS A 238 -2.21 -21.20 -11.69
N MET A 239 -1.47 -20.21 -11.20
CA MET A 239 -0.93 -19.11 -12.01
C MET A 239 0.15 -19.58 -12.99
N PHE A 240 0.85 -20.68 -12.70
CA PHE A 240 1.82 -21.32 -13.59
C PHE A 240 1.21 -22.38 -14.53
N GLY A 241 -0.10 -22.65 -14.45
CA GLY A 241 -0.77 -23.64 -15.30
C GLY A 241 -0.48 -25.10 -14.95
N CYS A 242 0.08 -25.36 -13.75
CA CYS A 242 0.39 -26.71 -13.27
C CYS A 242 -0.76 -27.34 -12.46
N CYS A 243 -1.83 -26.58 -12.20
CA CYS A 243 -2.95 -27.07 -11.40
C CYS A 243 -3.76 -28.12 -12.16
N SER A 244 -3.93 -29.30 -11.55
CA SER A 244 -4.71 -30.40 -12.11
C SER A 244 -6.19 -30.09 -12.36
N ILE A 245 -6.74 -29.10 -11.64
CA ILE A 245 -8.15 -28.71 -11.73
C ILE A 245 -8.38 -27.70 -12.86
N CYS A 246 -7.54 -26.67 -12.98
CA CYS A 246 -7.78 -25.58 -13.92
C CYS A 246 -6.92 -25.63 -15.19
N LYS A 247 -6.04 -26.62 -15.35
CA LYS A 247 -5.17 -26.79 -16.54
C LYS A 247 -5.93 -26.71 -17.88
N ASP A 248 -7.17 -27.22 -17.93
CA ASP A 248 -7.96 -27.30 -19.16
C ASP A 248 -8.94 -26.13 -19.32
N SER A 249 -9.01 -25.22 -18.33
CA SER A 249 -9.97 -24.09 -18.31
C SER A 249 -9.84 -23.18 -19.53
N PHE A 250 -8.64 -23.07 -20.10
CA PHE A 250 -8.42 -22.29 -21.32
C PHE A 250 -9.13 -22.92 -22.52
N SER A 251 -9.04 -24.25 -22.68
CA SER A 251 -9.71 -24.95 -23.78
C SER A 251 -11.23 -24.81 -23.64
N GLU A 252 -11.76 -25.17 -22.47
CA GLU A 252 -13.19 -25.23 -22.21
C GLU A 252 -13.87 -23.86 -22.28
N LYS A 253 -13.23 -22.81 -21.75
CA LYS A 253 -13.87 -21.50 -21.61
C LYS A 253 -13.55 -20.55 -22.76
N ILE A 254 -12.41 -20.69 -23.42
CA ILE A 254 -11.96 -19.74 -24.45
C ILE A 254 -11.92 -20.39 -25.81
N GLN A 255 -11.24 -21.52 -25.98
CA GLN A 255 -11.01 -22.12 -27.29
C GLN A 255 -12.29 -22.70 -27.91
N GLU A 256 -13.11 -23.37 -27.09
CA GLU A 256 -14.37 -24.00 -27.55
C GLU A 256 -15.49 -22.98 -27.82
N ASN A 257 -15.42 -21.78 -27.23
CA ASN A 257 -16.43 -20.73 -27.37
C ASN A 257 -16.10 -19.69 -28.45
N VAL A 258 -15.18 -19.98 -29.39
CA VAL A 258 -14.86 -19.07 -30.49
C VAL A 258 -15.96 -19.14 -31.55
N SER A 259 -16.72 -18.04 -31.71
CA SER A 259 -17.95 -18.02 -32.50
C SER A 259 -17.77 -18.22 -34.01
N ASN A 260 -16.55 -18.12 -34.55
CA ASN A 260 -16.26 -18.31 -35.98
C ASN A 260 -14.82 -18.77 -36.25
N SER A 261 -14.67 -20.00 -36.73
CA SER A 261 -13.38 -20.69 -36.98
C SER A 261 -12.57 -20.17 -38.17
N ASN A 262 -13.12 -19.30 -39.01
CA ASN A 262 -12.43 -18.71 -40.19
C ASN A 262 -12.23 -17.19 -40.09
N SER A 263 -12.37 -16.60 -38.89
CA SER A 263 -12.24 -15.16 -38.72
C SER A 263 -10.78 -14.72 -38.58
N LYS A 264 -10.39 -13.68 -39.31
CA LYS A 264 -9.11 -12.98 -39.11
C LYS A 264 -9.25 -12.01 -37.94
N ILE A 265 -8.62 -12.32 -36.81
CA ILE A 265 -8.61 -11.41 -35.66
C ILE A 265 -7.56 -10.33 -35.92
N THR A 266 -7.97 -9.08 -35.84
CA THR A 266 -7.08 -7.92 -35.95
C THR A 266 -7.09 -7.17 -34.63
N TRP A 267 -5.92 -6.98 -34.02
CA TRP A 267 -5.77 -6.25 -32.76
C TRP A 267 -4.69 -5.18 -32.83
N SER A 268 -4.76 -4.23 -31.91
CA SER A 268 -3.70 -3.24 -31.74
C SER A 268 -2.63 -3.72 -30.76
N GLN A 269 -1.37 -3.41 -31.01
CA GLN A 269 -0.28 -3.64 -30.05
C GLN A 269 0.76 -2.53 -30.12
N TRP A 270 1.40 -2.25 -28.99
CA TRP A 270 2.56 -1.40 -28.91
C TRP A 270 3.82 -2.19 -29.28
N ALA A 271 4.59 -1.69 -30.23
CA ALA A 271 5.88 -2.23 -30.64
C ALA A 271 6.98 -1.20 -30.38
N SER A 272 8.15 -1.64 -29.91
CA SER A 272 9.32 -0.79 -29.79
C SER A 272 10.13 -0.86 -31.07
N GLU A 273 10.20 0.23 -31.82
CA GLU A 273 11.01 0.34 -33.02
C GLU A 273 11.94 1.56 -32.83
N ASN A 274 13.25 1.33 -32.94
CA ASN A 274 14.27 2.37 -32.79
C ASN A 274 14.18 3.15 -31.44
N GLY A 275 13.83 2.47 -30.35
CA GLY A 275 13.73 3.08 -29.02
C GLY A 275 12.49 3.97 -28.80
N ARG A 276 11.57 4.04 -29.77
CA ARG A 276 10.26 4.67 -29.63
C ARG A 276 9.17 3.61 -29.66
N VAL A 277 8.13 3.84 -28.86
CA VAL A 277 6.98 2.95 -28.76
C VAL A 277 5.88 3.45 -29.67
N GLU A 278 5.51 2.65 -30.66
CA GLU A 278 4.48 2.98 -31.65
C GLU A 278 3.36 1.95 -31.64
N LYS A 279 2.13 2.40 -31.90
CA LYS A 279 0.95 1.53 -31.94
C LYS A 279 0.80 0.94 -33.35
N LYS A 280 0.99 -0.36 -33.48
CA LYS A 280 0.83 -1.11 -34.73
C LYS A 280 -0.43 -1.96 -34.68
N LYS A 281 -1.02 -2.25 -35.85
CA LYS A 281 -2.07 -3.25 -36.00
C LYS A 281 -1.41 -4.59 -36.33
N SER A 282 -1.78 -5.63 -35.61
CA SER A 282 -1.43 -7.01 -35.89
C SER A 282 -2.68 -7.76 -36.31
N SER A 283 -2.53 -8.75 -37.18
CA SER A 283 -3.63 -9.60 -37.58
C SER A 283 -3.18 -11.04 -37.68
N GLN A 284 -3.97 -11.97 -37.16
CA GLN A 284 -3.71 -13.39 -37.22
C GLN A 284 -4.98 -14.13 -37.63
N GLU A 285 -4.82 -15.08 -38.55
CA GLU A 285 -5.88 -16.02 -38.90
C GLU A 285 -6.01 -17.05 -37.79
N VAL A 286 -7.24 -17.27 -37.32
CA VAL A 286 -7.55 -18.32 -36.35
C VAL A 286 -7.53 -19.63 -37.11
N LEU A 287 -6.35 -20.24 -37.27
CA LEU A 287 -6.25 -21.59 -37.80
C LEU A 287 -6.55 -22.58 -36.68
N MET A 288 -7.62 -23.35 -36.85
CA MET A 288 -7.83 -24.56 -36.05
C MET A 288 -6.58 -25.43 -36.13
N LYS A 289 -5.87 -25.62 -35.01
CA LYS A 289 -5.14 -26.88 -34.83
C LYS A 289 -6.22 -27.94 -34.62
N GLN A 290 -6.59 -28.60 -35.72
CA GLN A 290 -7.26 -29.89 -35.65
C GLN A 290 -6.39 -30.79 -34.77
N PHE A 291 -6.94 -31.21 -33.63
CA PHE A 291 -6.47 -32.38 -32.90
C PHE A 291 -7.47 -33.50 -33.15
#